data_AF-A0A954NRS9-F1
#
_entry.id   AF-A0A954NRS9-F1
#
_cell.length_a   1.000
_cell.length_b   1.000
_cell.length_c   1.000
_cell.angle_alpha   90.00
_cell.angle_beta   90.00
_cell.angle_gamma   90.00
#
_symmetry.space_group_name_H-M   'P 1'
#
loop_
_entity.id
_entity.type
_entity.pdbx_description
1 polymer ?
#
loop_
_entity_poly.entity_id
_entity_poly.type
_entity_poly.pdbx_seq_one_letter_code
_entity_poly.pdbx_strand_id
1 'polypeptide(L)'
;MTQPVSLALFWHQHQPYYPDDVSGECLMPWVRLHGTKDYYGMAMHLLEVPEFHCTINLVPSLLVQILRYTEHNGSDRHLDVSRMSAESLSEADAVYLL
;
A
#
# COMPACT_ATOMS: atom_id res chain seq x y z
N MET A 1 -23.03 12.06 -37.46
CA MET A 1 -21.90 12.61 -36.69
C MET A 1 -22.01 12.06 -35.28
N THR A 2 -20.99 11.37 -34.77
CA THR A 2 -20.96 10.87 -33.39
C THR A 2 -20.59 12.02 -32.46
N GLN A 3 -21.38 12.27 -31.42
CA GLN A 3 -21.02 13.23 -30.39
C GLN A 3 -19.87 12.67 -29.52
N PRO A 4 -18.88 13.49 -29.16
CA PRO A 4 -17.83 13.08 -28.24
C PRO A 4 -18.41 12.80 -26.85
N VAL A 5 -17.88 11.76 -26.19
CA VAL A 5 -18.26 11.37 -24.82
C VAL A 5 -17.30 12.05 -23.84
N SER A 6 -17.84 12.68 -22.80
CA SER A 6 -17.05 13.12 -21.65
C SER A 6 -16.79 11.92 -20.73
N LEU A 7 -15.52 11.61 -20.48
CA LEU A 7 -15.09 10.53 -19.61
C LEU A 7 -14.39 11.11 -18.38
N ALA A 8 -14.78 10.64 -17.19
CA ALA A 8 -14.07 10.91 -15.94
C ALA A 8 -13.68 9.57 -15.31
N LEU A 9 -12.37 9.36 -15.12
CA LEU A 9 -11.84 8.17 -14.47
C LEU A 9 -11.46 8.51 -13.02
N PHE A 10 -11.89 7.65 -12.10
CA PHE A 10 -11.67 7.84 -10.67
C PHE A 10 -11.08 6.58 -10.04
N TRP A 11 -9.90 6.71 -9.45
CA TRP A 11 -9.25 5.64 -8.71
C TRP A 11 -9.40 5.90 -7.22
N HIS A 12 -10.23 5.08 -6.58
CA HIS A 12 -10.44 5.11 -5.15
C HIS A 12 -9.50 4.11 -4.46
N GLN A 13 -8.44 4.63 -3.83
CA GLN A 13 -7.49 3.80 -3.07
C GLN A 13 -7.89 3.82 -1.60
N HIS A 14 -8.25 2.65 -1.08
CA HIS A 14 -8.72 2.46 0.28
C HIS A 14 -8.03 1.26 0.91
N GLN A 15 -7.64 1.44 2.17
CA GLN A 15 -7.31 0.35 3.07
C GLN A 15 -8.04 0.60 4.41
N PRO A 16 -8.63 -0.44 5.02
CA PRO A 16 -9.03 -0.43 6.42
C PRO A 16 -7.90 0.03 7.33
N TYR A 17 -8.25 0.49 8.53
CA TYR A 17 -7.28 0.79 9.57
C TYR A 17 -6.81 -0.53 10.22
N TYR A 18 -5.59 -0.97 9.90
CA TYR A 18 -4.99 -2.20 10.41
C TYR A 18 -4.14 -2.08 11.68
N PRO A 19 -3.56 -0.92 12.04
CA PRO A 19 -2.92 -0.73 13.34
C PRO A 19 -3.79 -1.19 14.50
N ASP A 20 -3.21 -1.98 15.38
CA ASP A 20 -3.69 -2.11 16.74
C ASP A 20 -2.96 -1.06 17.60
N ASP A 21 -3.71 -0.06 18.05
CA ASP A 21 -3.18 1.04 18.87
C ASP A 21 -2.82 0.61 20.29
N VAL A 22 -3.25 -0.59 20.73
CA VAL A 22 -2.94 -1.12 22.06
C VAL A 22 -1.60 -1.88 22.03
N SER A 23 -1.44 -2.81 21.09
CA SER A 23 -0.18 -3.57 20.96
C SER A 23 0.90 -2.82 20.18
N GLY A 24 0.50 -1.83 19.38
CA GLY A 24 1.40 -1.15 18.44
C GLY A 24 1.70 -1.97 17.18
N GLU A 25 1.11 -3.15 17.00
CA GLU A 25 1.35 -3.97 15.81
C GLU A 25 0.49 -3.53 14.61
N CYS A 26 1.00 -3.74 13.39
CA CYS A 26 0.20 -3.66 12.19
C CYS A 26 -0.19 -5.08 11.77
N LEU A 27 -1.46 -5.43 11.98
CA LEU A 27 -1.94 -6.82 11.83
C LEU A 27 -1.85 -7.33 10.40
N MET A 28 -1.99 -6.44 9.41
CA MET A 28 -2.00 -6.80 8.00
C MET A 28 -1.03 -5.95 7.19
N PRO A 29 -0.28 -6.55 6.25
CA PRO A 29 0.76 -5.87 5.48
C PRO A 29 0.20 -5.06 4.29
N TRP A 30 -1.13 -4.96 4.16
CA TRP A 30 -1.78 -4.59 2.91
C TRP A 30 -1.51 -3.16 2.46
N VAL A 31 -1.37 -2.22 3.40
CA VAL A 31 -1.01 -0.84 3.05
C VAL A 31 0.33 -0.80 2.33
N ARG A 32 1.35 -1.47 2.88
CA ARG A 32 2.68 -1.54 2.26
C ARG A 32 2.63 -2.32 0.95
N LEU A 33 2.03 -3.52 0.95
CA LEU A 33 2.04 -4.38 -0.23
C LEU A 33 1.31 -3.74 -1.41
N HIS A 34 0.12 -3.18 -1.22
CA HIS A 34 -0.57 -2.45 -2.28
C HIS A 34 0.11 -1.12 -2.62
N GLY A 35 0.69 -0.44 -1.63
CA GLY A 35 1.48 0.76 -1.84
C GLY A 35 2.62 0.56 -2.83
N THR A 36 3.42 -0.49 -2.61
CA THR A 36 4.59 -0.80 -3.45
C THR A 36 4.23 -1.50 -4.76
N LYS A 37 3.17 -2.31 -4.77
CA LYS A 37 2.78 -3.09 -5.95
C LYS A 37 1.92 -2.28 -6.92
N ASP A 38 0.88 -1.62 -6.41
CA ASP A 38 -0.19 -1.07 -7.23
C ASP A 38 -0.19 0.47 -7.20
N TYR A 39 -0.30 1.09 -6.01
CA TYR A 39 -0.60 2.51 -5.89
C TYR A 39 0.47 3.42 -6.48
N TYR A 40 1.74 3.13 -6.20
CA TYR A 40 2.85 3.87 -6.76
C TYR A 40 2.91 3.74 -8.28
N GLY A 41 2.80 2.53 -8.82
CA GLY A 41 2.81 2.28 -10.27
C GLY A 41 1.66 3.00 -11.00
N MET A 42 0.46 2.98 -10.41
CA MET A 42 -0.70 3.70 -10.94
C MET A 42 -0.43 5.21 -11.05
N ALA A 43 0.19 5.82 -10.04
CA ALA A 43 0.55 7.24 -10.08
C ALA A 43 1.65 7.52 -11.11
N MET A 44 2.64 6.64 -11.23
CA MET A 44 3.73 6.77 -12.20
C MET A 44 3.25 6.73 -13.65
N HIS A 45 2.25 5.92 -13.98
CA HIS A 45 1.68 5.88 -15.33
C HIS A 45 1.08 7.23 -15.77
N LEU A 46 0.64 8.08 -14.84
CA LEU A 46 0.16 9.43 -15.18
C LEU A 46 1.29 10.35 -15.66
N LEU A 47 2.53 10.09 -15.24
CA LEU A 47 3.71 10.82 -15.71
C LEU A 47 4.19 10.31 -17.08
N GLU A 48 3.99 9.02 -17.35
CA GLU A 48 4.36 8.37 -18.60
C GLU A 48 3.38 8.69 -19.74
N VAL A 49 2.09 8.87 -19.42
CA VAL A 49 1.01 9.10 -20.38
C VAL A 49 0.26 10.39 -20.03
N PRO A 50 0.81 11.57 -20.36
CA PRO A 50 0.26 12.86 -19.93
C PRO A 50 -1.13 13.19 -20.52
N GLU A 51 -1.55 12.52 -21.60
CA GLU A 51 -2.89 12.65 -22.18
C GLU A 51 -3.96 11.89 -21.38
N PHE A 52 -3.55 10.95 -20.51
CA PHE A 52 -4.46 10.21 -19.66
C PHE A 52 -4.74 11.00 -18.37
N HIS A 53 -6.01 11.35 -18.17
CA HIS A 53 -6.45 12.09 -16.99
C HIS A 53 -7.33 11.21 -16.10
N CYS A 54 -6.97 11.14 -14.81
CA CYS A 54 -7.81 10.54 -13.78
C CYS A 54 -7.71 11.33 -12.48
N THR A 55 -8.67 11.12 -11.59
CA THR A 55 -8.60 11.59 -10.20
C THR A 55 -8.24 10.41 -9.30
N ILE A 56 -7.18 10.55 -8.50
CA ILE A 56 -6.82 9.58 -7.47
C ILE A 56 -7.32 10.11 -6.13
N ASN A 57 -8.19 9.34 -5.49
CA ASN A 57 -8.64 9.60 -4.13
C ASN A 57 -7.95 8.65 -3.16
N LEU A 58 -7.18 9.22 -2.24
CA LEU A 58 -6.58 8.52 -1.10
C LEU A 58 -7.46 8.71 0.13
N VAL A 59 -7.99 7.62 0.69
CA VAL A 59 -8.80 7.71 1.91
C VAL A 59 -7.91 8.06 3.11
N PRO A 60 -8.37 8.88 4.08
CA PRO A 60 -7.56 9.27 5.24
C PRO A 60 -6.95 8.10 6.03
N SER A 61 -7.69 6.99 6.19
CA SER A 61 -7.17 5.78 6.85
C SER A 61 -5.94 5.23 6.14
N LEU A 62 -5.94 5.21 4.81
CA LEU A 62 -4.79 4.78 4.01
C LEU A 62 -3.62 5.75 4.20
N LEU A 63 -3.87 7.06 4.12
CA LEU A 63 -2.81 8.08 4.23
C LEU A 63 -2.09 8.00 5.58
N VAL A 64 -2.82 7.92 6.70
CA VAL A 64 -2.23 7.78 8.04
C VAL A 64 -1.32 6.56 8.13
N GLN A 65 -1.73 5.44 7.53
CA GLN A 65 -0.94 4.21 7.57
C GLN A 65 0.28 4.27 6.65
N ILE A 66 0.20 4.91 5.47
CA ILE A 66 1.36 5.15 4.60
C ILE A 66 2.41 5.98 5.37
N LEU A 67 1.99 7.10 5.98
CA LEU A 67 2.87 7.96 6.77
C LEU A 67 3.48 7.20 7.95
N ARG A 68 2.75 6.25 8.54
CA ARG A 68 3.30 5.39 9.58
C ARG A 68 4.54 4.62 9.10
N TYR A 69 4.50 4.02 7.91
CA TYR A 69 5.65 3.30 7.35
C TYR A 69 6.80 4.22 6.94
N THR A 70 6.52 5.43 6.44
CA THR A 70 7.54 6.30 5.83
C THR A 70 8.15 7.31 6.80
N GLU A 71 7.39 7.77 7.80
CA GLU A 71 7.78 8.87 8.68
C GLU A 71 7.83 8.47 10.16
N HIS A 72 7.20 7.36 10.55
CA HIS A 72 7.07 6.96 11.95
C HIS A 72 7.68 5.58 12.24
N ASN A 73 8.56 5.08 11.38
CA ASN A 73 9.23 3.77 11.52
C ASN A 73 8.26 2.60 11.76
N GLY A 74 7.02 2.71 11.25
CA GLY A 74 6.04 1.64 11.29
C GLY A 74 6.51 0.42 10.51
N SER A 75 6.12 -0.75 11.01
CA SER A 75 6.36 -2.03 10.34
C SER A 75 5.13 -2.93 10.46
N ASP A 76 5.19 -4.04 9.74
CA ASP A 76 4.27 -5.16 9.86
C ASP A 76 5.06 -6.45 10.00
N ARG A 77 4.44 -7.48 10.59
CA ARG A 77 5.08 -8.78 10.80
C ARG A 77 5.65 -9.38 9.51
N HIS A 78 4.99 -9.19 8.36
CA HIS A 78 5.54 -9.69 7.08
C HIS A 78 6.84 -8.97 6.71
N LEU A 79 6.91 -7.64 6.89
CA LEU A 79 8.11 -6.86 6.63
C LEU A 79 9.25 -7.25 7.57
N ASP A 80 8.94 -7.42 8.86
CA ASP A 80 9.94 -7.76 9.86
C ASP A 80 10.57 -9.12 9.56
N VAL A 81 9.75 -10.15 9.31
CA VAL A 81 10.24 -11.49 8.94
C VAL A 81 11.02 -11.45 7.63
N SER A 82 10.50 -10.76 6.61
CA SER A 82 11.14 -10.71 5.28
C SER A 82 12.50 -10.01 5.28
N ARG A 83 12.79 -9.20 6.30
CA ARG A 83 14.07 -8.50 6.48
C ARG A 83 15.12 -9.32 7.20
N MET A 84 14.72 -10.40 7.89
CA MET A 84 15.65 -11.25 8.63
C MET A 84 16.54 -12.04 7.66
N SER A 85 17.79 -12.30 8.05
CA SER A 85 18.61 -13.27 7.30
C SER A 85 18.00 -14.67 7.45
N ALA A 86 18.16 -15.50 6.42
CA ALA A 86 17.65 -16.87 6.44
C ALA A 86 18.17 -17.67 7.65
N GLU A 87 19.40 -17.41 8.07
CA GLU A 87 20.03 -18.04 9.25
C GLU A 87 19.41 -17.60 10.58
N SER A 88 18.77 -16.43 10.62
CA SER A 88 18.13 -15.89 11.83
C SER A 88 16.66 -16.25 11.96
N LEU A 89 16.05 -16.86 10.94
CA LEU A 89 14.64 -17.26 10.98
C LEU A 89 14.45 -18.41 11.95
N SER A 90 13.51 -18.26 12.89
CA SER A 90 12.99 -19.41 13.62
C SER A 90 12.14 -20.29 12.70
N GLU A 91 11.86 -21.52 13.13
CA GLU A 91 10.90 -22.39 12.43
C GLU A 91 9.54 -21.71 12.26
N ALA A 92 9.07 -20.98 13.27
CA ALA A 92 7.82 -20.23 13.21
C ALA A 92 7.87 -19.08 12.19
N ASP A 93 8.99 -18.38 12.08
CA ASP A 93 9.19 -17.33 11.07
C ASP A 93 9.21 -17.93 9.65
N ALA A 94 9.87 -19.07 9.47
CA ALA A 94 9.93 -19.76 8.19
C ALA A 94 8.55 -20.26 7.76
N VAL A 95 7.79 -20.86 8.68
CA VAL A 95 6.40 -21.30 8.43
C VAL A 95 5.49 -20.12 8.11
N TYR A 96 5.71 -18.95 8.72
CA TYR A 96 4.91 -17.76 8.43
C TYR A 96 5.09 -17.24 7.00
N LEU A 97 6.23 -17.49 6.36
CA LEU A 97 6.50 -17.06 4.98
C LEU A 97 5.97 -18.03 3.90
N LEU A 98 5.61 -19.25 4.27
CA LEU A 98 5.11 -20.30 3.35
C LEU A 98 3.61 -20.17 3.10
#